data_AF-A0A7U1G560-F1
#
_entry.id   AF-A0A7U1G560-F1
#
_cell.length_a   1.000
_cell.length_b   1.000
_cell.length_c   1.000
_cell.angle_alpha   90.00
_cell.angle_beta   90.00
_cell.angle_gamma   90.00
#
_symmetry.space_group_name_H-M   'P 1'
#
loop_
_entity.id
_entity.type
_entity.pdbx_description
1 polymer ?
#
loop_
_entity_poly.entity_id
_entity_poly.type
_entity_poly.pdbx_seq_one_letter_code
_entity_poly.pdbx_strand_id
1 'polypeptide(L)'
;MDKSKRLFLKSKRSFRRRLPPIQSGDRIDYRNMSLISRFISEQGKILSRRVNRLSLKQQRLITIAIKQARILSSLPFLNNEKQFEKSELVTITTDLRTRKKKNRLTPQLNQNSNLN
;
A
#
# COMPACT_ATOMS: atom_id res chain seq x y z
N MET A 1 34.22 -44.71 19.15
CA MET A 1 33.84 -44.09 17.85
C MET A 1 32.89 -42.94 18.15
N ASP A 2 33.41 -41.80 18.60
CA ASP A 2 32.61 -40.65 18.99
C ASP A 2 32.18 -39.82 17.79
N LYS A 3 30.89 -39.87 17.48
CA LYS A 3 30.27 -39.04 16.44
C LYS A 3 30.04 -37.64 17.02
N SER A 4 30.95 -36.72 16.74
CA SER A 4 30.78 -35.32 17.10
C SER A 4 29.57 -34.71 16.37
N LYS A 5 28.54 -34.37 17.14
CA LYS A 5 27.34 -33.69 16.64
C LYS A 5 27.73 -32.27 16.22
N ARG A 6 27.98 -32.05 14.92
CA ARG A 6 28.20 -30.70 14.39
C ARG A 6 26.96 -29.85 14.66
N LEU A 7 27.09 -28.85 15.52
CA LEU A 7 26.04 -27.86 15.75
C LEU A 7 25.86 -27.07 14.46
N PHE A 8 24.70 -27.21 13.82
CA PHE A 8 24.33 -26.35 12.68
C PHE A 8 24.17 -24.91 13.19
N LEU A 9 25.27 -24.16 13.18
CA LEU A 9 25.27 -22.71 13.41
C LEU A 9 24.62 -22.04 12.19
N LYS A 10 23.30 -21.87 12.22
CA LYS A 10 22.59 -21.05 11.22
C LYS A 10 23.20 -19.65 11.25
N SER A 11 23.65 -19.17 10.09
CA SER A 11 24.14 -17.80 9.97
C SER A 11 23.03 -16.86 10.46
N LYS A 12 23.37 -15.99 11.42
CA LYS A 12 22.46 -14.96 11.92
C LYS A 12 22.21 -13.99 10.76
N ARG A 13 21.21 -14.29 9.93
CA ARG A 13 20.74 -13.39 8.87
C ARG A 13 20.49 -12.05 9.56
N SER A 14 21.28 -11.04 9.23
CA SER A 14 21.12 -9.73 9.83
C SER A 14 19.69 -9.29 9.54
N PHE A 15 18.91 -9.09 10.59
CA PHE A 15 17.62 -8.44 10.43
C PHE A 15 17.94 -7.07 9.83
N ARG A 16 17.76 -6.92 8.52
CA ARG A 16 17.89 -5.64 7.84
C ARG A 16 16.79 -4.73 8.38
N ARG A 17 17.08 -4.07 9.50
CA ARG A 17 16.18 -3.09 10.12
C ARG A 17 16.12 -1.92 9.16
N ARG A 18 14.98 -1.76 8.49
CA ARG A 18 14.66 -0.54 7.74
C ARG A 18 14.72 0.62 8.73
N LEU A 19 15.29 1.74 8.30
CA LEU A 19 15.33 2.97 9.10
C LEU A 19 13.89 3.45 9.40
N PRO A 20 13.66 4.01 10.60
CA PRO A 20 12.35 4.54 10.96
C PRO A 20 11.96 5.69 10.00
N PRO A 21 10.66 5.87 9.70
CA PRO A 21 10.20 6.96 8.84
C PRO A 21 10.41 8.37 9.39
N ILE A 22 10.56 8.50 10.71
CA ILE A 22 10.69 9.78 11.43
C ILE A 22 12.10 9.88 12.02
N GLN A 23 12.76 11.02 11.81
CA GLN A 23 14.06 11.31 12.41
C GLN A 23 13.89 11.91 13.81
N SER A 24 14.92 11.81 14.65
CA SER A 24 14.85 12.24 16.06
C SER A 24 14.66 13.75 16.26
N GLY A 25 14.81 14.57 15.20
CA GLY A 25 14.64 16.03 15.23
C GLY A 25 13.27 16.54 14.78
N ASP A 26 12.42 15.66 14.25
CA ASP A 26 11.12 16.07 13.71
C ASP A 26 10.15 16.42 14.85
N ARG A 27 9.58 17.63 14.81
CA ARG A 27 8.54 18.06 15.75
C ARG A 27 7.21 17.41 15.40
N ILE A 28 6.69 16.59 16.32
CA ILE A 28 5.42 15.86 16.17
C ILE A 28 4.32 16.66 16.86
N ASP A 29 3.63 17.49 16.08
CA ASP A 29 2.50 18.32 16.53
C ASP A 29 1.19 17.86 15.89
N TYR A 30 0.06 18.04 16.59
CA TYR A 30 -1.29 17.74 16.09
C TYR A 30 -1.68 18.52 14.82
N ARG A 31 -1.01 19.64 14.57
CA ARG A 31 -1.22 20.51 13.39
C ARG A 31 -0.66 19.89 12.10
N ASN A 32 0.31 18.99 12.21
CA ASN A 32 1.00 18.41 11.06
C ASN A 32 0.22 17.21 10.49
N MET A 33 -0.87 17.49 9.78
CA MET A 33 -1.77 16.48 9.20
C MET A 33 -1.06 15.49 8.27
N SER A 34 -0.10 15.95 7.47
CA SER A 34 0.67 15.12 6.54
C SER A 34 1.48 14.03 7.25
N LEU A 35 2.07 14.36 8.40
CA LEU A 35 2.82 13.42 9.21
C LEU A 35 1.87 12.45 9.91
N ILE A 36 0.81 12.97 10.53
CA ILE A 36 -0.11 12.18 11.35
C ILE A 36 -0.92 11.18 10.51
N SER A 37 -1.40 11.60 9.34
CA SER A 37 -2.20 10.78 8.43
C SER A 37 -1.48 9.49 8.00
N ARG A 38 -0.14 9.49 8.01
CA ARG A 38 0.67 8.30 7.68
C ARG A 38 0.63 7.21 8.75
N PHE A 39 0.23 7.54 9.98
CA PHE A 39 0.23 6.63 11.13
C PHE A 39 -1.17 6.16 11.54
N ILE A 40 -2.18 6.55 10.77
CA ILE A 40 -3.56 6.05 10.91
C ILE A 40 -3.86 5.08 9.78
N SER A 41 -4.74 4.13 10.05
CA SER A 41 -5.34 3.32 9.01
C SER A 41 -6.39 4.13 8.27
N GLU A 42 -6.79 3.60 7.12
CA GLU A 42 -7.90 4.11 6.33
C GLU A 42 -9.21 4.21 7.12
N GLN A 43 -9.50 3.25 8.01
CA GLN A 43 -10.64 3.28 8.94
C GLN A 43 -10.53 4.38 10.01
N GLY A 44 -9.40 5.09 10.07
CA GLY A 44 -9.09 6.10 11.08
C GLY A 44 -8.48 5.53 12.36
N LYS A 45 -8.14 4.23 12.44
CA LYS A 45 -7.54 3.60 13.65
C LYS A 45 -6.04 3.90 13.74
N ILE A 46 -5.49 4.00 14.96
CA ILE A 46 -4.04 4.25 15.14
C ILE A 46 -3.26 2.97 14.86
N LEU A 47 -2.26 3.03 13.98
CA LEU A 47 -1.39 1.89 13.68
C LEU A 47 -0.43 1.60 14.84
N SER A 48 -0.17 0.31 15.05
CA SER A 48 0.71 -0.13 16.14
C SER A 48 2.18 0.25 15.89
N ARG A 49 2.96 0.38 16.97
CA ARG A 49 4.41 0.67 16.89
C ARG A 49 5.18 -0.31 16.01
N ARG A 50 4.78 -1.59 16.00
CA ARG A 50 5.45 -2.65 15.22
C ARG A 50 5.27 -2.44 13.71
N VAL A 51 4.11 -1.93 13.30
CA VAL A 51 3.80 -1.59 11.91
C VAL A 51 4.54 -0.32 11.51
N ASN A 52 4.46 0.72 12.34
CA ASN A 52 5.08 2.02 12.06
C ASN A 52 6.61 2.02 12.19
N ARG A 53 7.18 1.03 12.89
CA ARG A 53 8.62 0.86 13.16
C ARG A 53 9.25 2.08 13.84
N LEU A 54 8.53 2.65 14.81
CA LEU A 54 8.96 3.82 15.57
C LEU A 54 9.56 3.46 16.93
N SER A 55 10.30 4.42 17.49
CA SER A 55 10.70 4.35 18.91
C SER A 55 9.47 4.46 19.82
N LEU A 56 9.59 3.99 21.06
CA LEU A 56 8.51 4.09 22.03
C LEU A 56 8.13 5.55 22.31
N LYS A 57 9.13 6.44 22.42
CA LYS A 57 8.94 7.88 22.65
C LYS A 57 8.17 8.51 21.49
N GLN A 58 8.59 8.25 20.25
CA GLN A 58 7.91 8.77 19.06
C GLN A 58 6.45 8.27 18.98
N GLN A 59 6.20 6.98 19.23
CA GLN A 59 4.84 6.45 19.20
C GLN A 59 3.94 7.12 20.24
N ARG A 60 4.44 7.39 21.46
CA ARG A 60 3.68 8.10 22.50
C ARG A 60 3.32 9.52 22.04
N LEU A 61 4.27 10.25 21.48
CA LEU A 61 4.05 11.61 20.96
C LEU A 61 3.00 11.61 19.84
N ILE A 62 3.10 10.71 18.87
CA ILE A 62 2.12 10.56 17.78
C ILE A 62 0.74 10.23 18.33
N THR A 63 0.66 9.35 19.32
CA THR A 63 -0.62 8.95 19.91
C THR A 63 -1.31 10.14 20.59
N ILE A 64 -0.54 10.99 21.28
CA ILE A 64 -1.05 12.22 21.88
C ILE A 64 -1.51 13.19 20.79
N ALA A 65 -0.67 13.42 19.78
CA ALA A 65 -0.99 14.31 18.66
C ALA A 65 -2.25 13.88 17.89
N ILE A 66 -2.42 12.58 17.61
CA ILE A 66 -3.64 12.04 16.97
C ILE A 66 -4.87 12.28 17.85
N LYS A 67 -4.78 12.02 19.16
CA LYS A 67 -5.89 12.23 20.08
C LYS A 67 -6.30 13.70 20.14
N GLN A 68 -5.34 14.62 20.20
CA GLN A 68 -5.59 16.06 20.13
C GLN A 68 -6.26 16.45 18.81
N ALA A 69 -5.73 15.98 17.67
CA ALA A 69 -6.30 16.25 16.36
C ALA A 69 -7.75 15.72 16.22
N ARG A 70 -8.10 14.59 16.85
CA ARG A 70 -9.47 14.07 16.87
C ARG A 70 -10.43 14.91 17.72
N ILE A 71 -9.97 15.38 18.89
CA ILE A 71 -10.78 16.27 19.75
C ILE A 71 -11.08 17.59 19.03
N LEU A 72 -10.11 18.09 18.26
CA LEU A 72 -10.24 19.31 17.46
C LEU A 72 -10.90 19.08 16.08
N SER A 73 -11.52 17.91 15.86
CA SER A 73 -12.19 17.54 14.60
C SER A 73 -11.33 17.57 13.34
N SER A 74 -10.00 17.59 13.47
CA SER A 74 -9.07 17.51 12.33
C SER A 74 -8.94 16.08 11.79
N LEU A 75 -9.25 15.07 12.61
CA LEU A 75 -9.29 13.65 12.20
C LEU A 75 -10.60 12.99 12.65
N PRO A 76 -11.18 12.12 11.81
CA PRO A 76 -12.35 11.34 12.17
C PRO A 76 -12.01 10.22 13.18
N PHE A 77 -12.98 9.86 14.02
CA PHE A 77 -12.89 8.69 14.91
C PHE A 77 -13.15 7.38 14.18
N LEU A 78 -14.05 7.41 13.19
CA LEU A 78 -14.45 6.29 12.36
C LEU A 78 -14.67 6.78 10.93
N ASN A 79 -14.08 6.09 9.96
CA ASN A 79 -14.40 6.27 8.55
C ASN A 79 -15.34 5.15 8.12
N ASN A 80 -16.50 5.52 7.57
CA ASN A 80 -17.45 4.55 7.05
C ASN A 80 -16.86 3.88 5.80
N GLU A 81 -16.77 2.55 5.83
CA GLU A 81 -16.10 1.72 4.79
C GLU A 81 -16.69 1.91 3.37
N LYS A 82 -17.87 2.52 3.27
CA LYS A 82 -18.63 2.72 2.02
C LYS A 82 -18.00 3.71 1.03
N GLN A 83 -16.92 4.40 1.36
CA GLN A 83 -16.31 5.39 0.47
C GLN A 83 -15.24 4.80 -0.47
N PHE A 84 -14.83 3.54 -0.28
CA PHE A 84 -13.69 2.95 -0.99
C PHE A 84 -14.04 2.17 -2.27
N GLU A 85 -15.31 1.86 -2.50
CA GLU A 85 -15.79 1.25 -3.76
C GLU A 85 -15.66 2.19 -4.98
N LYS A 86 -15.49 3.50 -4.76
CA LYS A 86 -15.57 4.51 -5.83
C LYS A 86 -14.24 4.80 -6.53
N SER A 87 -13.09 4.42 -5.97
CA SER A 87 -11.78 4.73 -6.56
C SER A 87 -11.25 3.68 -7.54
N GLU A 88 -11.67 2.42 -7.42
CA GLU A 88 -11.26 1.32 -8.32
C GLU A 88 -11.89 1.42 -9.72
N LEU A 89 -13.05 2.08 -9.86
CA LEU A 89 -13.76 2.20 -11.15
C LEU A 89 -13.15 3.23 -12.12
N VAL A 90 -12.17 4.03 -11.70
CA VAL A 90 -11.61 5.13 -12.51
C VAL A 90 -10.33 4.73 -13.26
N THR A 91 -9.66 3.65 -12.87
CA THR A 91 -8.37 3.23 -13.47
C THR A 91 -8.50 2.16 -14.56
N ILE A 92 -9.67 1.54 -14.73
CA ILE A 92 -9.87 0.45 -15.70
C ILE A 92 -10.10 0.98 -17.14
N THR A 93 -10.48 2.24 -17.32
CA THR A 93 -10.91 2.76 -18.63
C THR A 93 -9.80 3.31 -19.53
N THR A 94 -8.55 3.44 -19.05
CA THR A 94 -7.47 4.06 -19.84
C THR A 94 -6.54 3.10 -20.57
N ASP A 95 -6.63 1.79 -20.33
CA ASP A 95 -5.64 0.81 -20.84
C ASP A 95 -6.15 -0.14 -21.94
N LEU A 96 -7.13 0.29 -22.74
CA LEU A 96 -7.51 -0.38 -23.99
C LEU A 96 -7.14 0.45 -25.23
N ARG A 97 -5.86 0.85 -25.34
CA ARG A 97 -5.31 1.41 -26.58
C ARG A 97 -4.35 0.44 -27.25
N THR A 98 -4.89 -0.26 -28.25
CA THR A 98 -4.25 -0.86 -29.43
C THR A 98 -3.23 -2.00 -29.23
N ARG A 99 -3.69 -3.23 -29.43
CA ARG A 99 -2.87 -4.31 -30.00
C ARG A 99 -3.65 -5.01 -31.13
N LYS A 100 -3.73 -4.38 -32.30
CA LYS A 100 -4.27 -4.99 -33.53
C LYS A 100 -3.12 -5.18 -34.52
N LYS A 101 -2.53 -6.38 -34.56
CA LYS A 101 -1.65 -6.77 -35.68
C LYS A 101 -1.81 -8.26 -36.01
N LYS A 102 -2.21 -8.46 -37.27
CA LYS A 102 -2.20 -9.68 -38.09
C LYS A 102 -3.08 -10.84 -37.62
N ASN A 103 -4.18 -11.03 -38.34
CA ASN A 103 -4.45 -12.26 -39.10
C ASN A 103 -5.34 -11.88 -40.29
N ARG A 104 -4.72 -11.68 -41.46
CA ARG A 104 -5.42 -11.53 -42.74
C ARG A 104 -5.62 -12.95 -43.27
N LEU A 105 -6.69 -13.61 -42.86
CA LEU A 105 -7.20 -14.82 -43.50
C LEU A 105 -8.02 -14.35 -44.71
N THR A 106 -7.62 -14.73 -45.90
CA THR A 106 -8.38 -14.54 -47.14
C THR A 106 -9.45 -15.63 -47.25
N PRO A 107 -10.74 -15.30 -47.34
CA PRO A 107 -11.73 -16.25 -47.84
C PRO A 107 -11.77 -16.14 -49.36
N GLN A 108 -11.44 -17.22 -50.05
CA GLN A 108 -11.84 -17.45 -51.44
C GLN A 108 -13.37 -17.50 -51.47
N LEU A 109 -14.01 -16.70 -52.33
CA LEU A 109 -15.39 -16.92 -52.74
C LEU A 109 -15.43 -17.04 -54.26
N ASN A 110 -15.65 -18.29 -54.66
CA ASN A 110 -15.95 -18.74 -56.00
C ASN A 110 -17.47 -18.70 -56.20
N GLN A 111 -17.88 -18.61 -57.47
CA GLN A 111 -19.20 -18.88 -58.09
C GLN A 111 -19.90 -17.70 -58.80
N ASN A 112 -19.74 -17.72 -60.13
CA ASN A 112 -20.80 -17.89 -61.13
C ASN A 112 -21.98 -16.91 -61.20
N SER A 113 -22.03 -16.14 -62.28
CA SER A 113 -23.26 -15.92 -63.03
C SER A 113 -22.97 -15.62 -64.51
N ASN A 114 -23.10 -16.66 -65.34
CA ASN A 114 -23.64 -16.49 -66.69
C ASN A 114 -25.06 -15.93 -66.57
N LEU A 115 -25.43 -14.97 -67.43
CA LEU A 115 -26.59 -15.02 -68.34
C LEU A 115 -26.92 -13.60 -68.86
N ASN A 116 -27.06 -13.57 -70.20
CA ASN A 116 -27.54 -12.53 -71.11
C ASN A 116 -26.57 -11.42 -71.52
#